data_AF-A0A519UFG0-F1
#
_entry.id   AF-A0A519UFG0-F1
#
_cell.length_a   1.000
_cell.length_b   1.000
_cell.length_c   1.000
_cell.angle_alpha   90.00
_cell.angle_beta   90.00
_cell.angle_gamma   90.00
#
_symmetry.space_group_name_H-M   'P 1'
#
loop_
_entity.id
_entity.type
_entity.pdbx_description
1 polymer ?
#
loop_
_entity_poly.entity_id
_entity_poly.type
_entity_poly.pdbx_seq_one_letter_code
_entity_poly.pdbx_strand_id
1 'polypeptide(L)' 'MLNDLPPQAFARRDESPDPEFYRFERLVTHIDAGAVAAVTQLYRQFLPAGGAVLDLMSSWVSHLPAE' A
#
# COMPACT_ATOMS: atom_id res chain seq x y z
N MET A 1 -23.83 5.67 24.51
CA MET A 1 -22.74 5.90 23.56
C MET A 1 -22.77 4.89 22.41
N LEU A 2 -22.62 3.57 22.61
CA LEU A 2 -22.80 2.60 21.51
C LEU A 2 -24.28 2.26 21.22
N ASN A 3 -25.14 2.28 22.26
CA ASN A 3 -26.57 1.94 22.15
C ASN A 3 -27.44 3.01 21.46
N ASP A 4 -26.89 4.18 21.12
CA ASP A 4 -27.62 5.31 20.55
C ASP A 4 -27.42 5.43 19.02
N LEU A 5 -26.66 4.51 18.42
CA LEU A 5 -26.41 4.52 16.98
C LEU A 5 -27.56 3.83 16.23
N PRO A 6 -27.97 4.35 15.07
CA PRO A 6 -28.98 3.69 14.25
C PRO A 6 -28.45 2.31 13.80
N PRO A 7 -29.32 1.31 13.59
CA PRO A 7 -28.91 -0.04 13.20
C PRO A 7 -27.98 -0.09 11.98
N GLN A 8 -28.10 0.89 11.08
CA GLN A 8 -27.34 0.99 9.84
C GLN A 8 -25.97 1.67 10.01
N ALA A 9 -25.62 2.16 11.21
CA ALA A 9 -24.32 2.80 11.45
C ALA A 9 -23.12 1.89 11.15
N PHE A 10 -23.35 0.57 11.16
CA PHE A 10 -22.36 -0.46 10.86
C PHE A 10 -22.63 -1.19 9.53
N ALA A 11 -23.66 -0.79 8.78
CA ALA A 11 -23.94 -1.38 7.48
C ALA A 11 -22.82 -1.01 6.50
N ARG A 12 -22.47 -1.93 5.59
CA ARG A 12 -21.51 -1.62 4.54
C ARG A 12 -22.18 -0.65 3.56
N ARG A 13 -21.40 0.30 3.02
CA ARG A 13 -21.90 1.15 1.93
C ARG A 13 -22.12 0.36 0.64
N ASP A 14 -21.42 -0.75 0.52
CA ASP A 14 -21.49 -1.68 -0.61
C ASP A 14 -21.55 -3.10 -0.05
N GLU A 15 -22.64 -3.79 -0.34
CA GLU A 15 -22.87 -5.17 0.10
C GLU A 15 -22.40 -6.20 -0.94
N SER A 16 -21.85 -5.76 -2.08
CA SER A 16 -21.35 -6.64 -3.13
C SER A 16 -20.27 -7.60 -2.60
N PRO A 17 -20.14 -8.80 -3.20
CA PRO A 17 -19.09 -9.74 -2.82
C PRO A 17 -17.70 -9.21 -3.16
N ASP A 18 -16.75 -9.39 -2.25
CA ASP A 18 -15.33 -9.03 -2.44
C ASP A 18 -14.74 -9.48 -3.79
N PRO A 19 -15.05 -10.67 -4.35
CA PRO A 19 -14.56 -11.07 -5.67
C PRO A 19 -14.89 -10.10 -6.81
N GLU A 20 -15.99 -9.35 -6.72
CA GLU A 20 -16.31 -8.32 -7.70
C GLU A 20 -15.37 -7.12 -7.57
N PHE A 21 -15.06 -6.72 -6.34
CA PHE A 21 -14.10 -5.65 -6.06
C PHE A 21 -12.67 -6.03 -6.50
N TYR A 22 -12.29 -7.30 -6.37
CA TYR A 22 -10.96 -7.81 -6.77
C TYR A 22 -10.92 -8.38 -8.19
N ARG A 23 -11.99 -8.20 -8.99
CA ARG A 23 -12.09 -8.77 -10.35
C ARG A 23 -10.98 -8.30 -11.29
N PHE A 24 -10.47 -7.10 -11.09
CA PHE A 24 -9.39 -6.52 -11.89
C PHE A 24 -8.22 -6.15 -11.00
N GLU A 25 -7.00 -6.44 -11.48
CA GLU A 25 -5.78 -6.05 -10.81
C GLU A 25 -5.68 -4.52 -10.73
N ARG A 26 -5.32 -4.01 -9.55
CA ARG A 26 -5.10 -2.59 -9.32
C ARG A 26 -3.62 -2.33 -9.10
N LEU A 27 -2.91 -2.12 -10.20
CA LEU A 27 -1.51 -1.70 -10.17
C LEU A 27 -1.45 -0.18 -9.95
N VAL A 28 -1.63 0.23 -8.70
CA VAL A 28 -1.61 1.65 -8.29
C VAL A 28 -0.50 1.91 -7.28
N THR A 29 0.01 3.13 -7.26
CA THR A 29 0.90 3.59 -6.20
C THR A 29 0.04 4.17 -5.09
N HIS A 30 0.07 3.55 -3.91
CA HIS A 30 -0.76 3.96 -2.77
C HIS A 30 -0.22 5.19 -2.02
N ILE A 31 1.00 5.63 -2.36
CA ILE A 31 1.69 6.78 -1.78
C ILE A 31 2.10 7.75 -2.89
N ASP A 32 2.25 9.03 -2.54
CA ASP A 32 2.66 10.06 -3.49
C ASP A 32 4.16 9.99 -3.84
N ALA A 33 4.56 10.75 -4.86
CA ALA A 33 5.94 10.77 -5.33
C ALA A 33 6.95 11.28 -4.29
N GLY A 34 6.53 12.17 -3.38
CA GLY A 34 7.38 12.68 -2.31
C GLY A 34 7.68 11.59 -1.28
N ALA A 35 6.66 10.82 -0.90
CA ALA A 35 6.81 9.66 -0.03
C ALA A 35 7.72 8.59 -0.65
N VAL A 36 7.55 8.29 -1.95
CA VAL A 36 8.44 7.37 -2.67
C VAL A 36 9.89 7.86 -2.60
N ALA A 37 10.14 9.13 -2.91
CA ALA A 37 11.49 9.70 -2.87
C ALA A 37 12.12 9.63 -1.47
N ALA A 38 11.33 9.88 -0.42
CA ALA A 38 11.78 9.78 0.96
C ALA A 38 12.17 8.34 1.34
N VAL A 39 11.37 7.34 0.95
CA VAL A 39 11.67 5.92 1.20
C VAL A 39 12.94 5.49 0.45
N THR A 40 13.07 5.84 -0.82
CA THR A 40 14.29 5.55 -1.59
C THR A 40 15.52 6.18 -0.95
N GLN A 41 15.41 7.41 -0.46
CA GLN A 41 16.52 8.08 0.25
C GLN A 41 16.85 7.38 1.58
N LEU A 42 15.85 6.90 2.30
CA LEU A 42 16.05 6.10 3.51
C LEU A 42 16.83 4.82 3.18
N TYR A 43 16.45 4.11 2.12
CA TYR A 43 17.15 2.89 1.69
C TYR A 43 18.62 3.14 1.34
N ARG A 44 18.96 4.26 0.68
CA ARG A 44 20.37 4.65 0.45
C ARG A 44 21.19 4.80 1.74
N GLN A 45 20.55 5.22 2.84
CA GLN A 45 21.24 5.48 4.10
C GLN A 45 21.51 4.18 4.88
N PHE A 46 20.62 3.20 4.75
CA PHE A 46 20.64 2.00 5.61
C PHE A 46 21.08 0.72 4.88
N LEU A 47 20.87 0.63 3.57
CA LEU A 47 21.24 -0.53 2.77
C LEU A 47 22.64 -0.34 2.17
N PRO A 48 23.45 -1.41 2.11
CA PRO A 48 24.76 -1.33 1.48
C PRO A 48 24.61 -1.09 -0.04
N ALA A 49 25.37 -0.14 -0.57
CA ALA A 49 25.47 0.05 -2.01
C ALA A 49 25.99 -1.24 -2.69
N GLY A 50 25.33 -1.66 -3.76
CA GLY A 50 25.64 -2.92 -4.45
C GLY A 50 25.33 -4.20 -3.65
N GLY A 51 24.55 -4.09 -2.57
CA GLY A 51 24.13 -5.23 -1.77
C GLY A 51 23.17 -6.16 -2.51
N ALA A 52 23.23 -7.46 -2.21
CA ALA A 52 22.21 -8.41 -2.63
C ALA A 52 20.98 -8.30 -1.71
N VAL A 53 19.97 -7.53 -2.12
CA VAL A 53 18.75 -7.26 -1.33
C VAL A 53 17.56 -7.99 -1.92
N LEU A 54 16.81 -8.71 -1.06
CA LEU A 54 15.52 -9.28 -1.40
C LEU A 54 14.41 -8.30 -1.01
N ASP A 55 13.76 -7.71 -2.01
CA ASP A 55 12.67 -6.75 -1.81
C ASP A 55 11.32 -7.47 -1.74
N LEU A 56 10.82 -7.68 -0.52
CA LEU A 56 9.50 -8.26 -0.27
C LEU A 56 8.52 -7.18 0.12
N MET A 57 7.25 -7.37 -0.26
CA MET A 57 6.15 -6.48 0.10
C MET A 57 6.25 -5.06 -0.50
N SER A 58 7.07 -4.84 -1.52
CA SER A 58 7.12 -3.58 -2.29
C SER A 58 5.90 -3.37 -3.21
N SER A 59 4.84 -4.16 -3.04
CA SER A 59 3.71 -4.19 -3.98
C SER A 59 4.22 -4.50 -5.39
N TRP A 60 3.76 -3.78 -6.41
CA TRP A 60 4.21 -3.94 -7.80
C TRP A 60 5.30 -2.94 -8.23
N VAL A 61 5.75 -2.05 -7.32
CA VAL A 61 6.78 -1.04 -7.59
C VAL A 61 7.86 -1.11 -6.51
N SER A 62 9.06 -1.55 -6.88
CA SER A 62 10.20 -1.49 -5.96
C SER A 62 10.56 -0.03 -5.63
N HIS A 63 10.93 0.22 -4.37
CA HIS A 63 11.45 1.52 -3.92
C HIS A 63 12.97 1.51 -3.74
N LEU A 64 13.63 0.42 -4.12
CA LEU A 64 15.10 0.35 -4.13
C LEU A 64 15.68 1.42 -5.08
N PRO A 65 16.84 1.99 -4.73
CA PRO A 65 17.58 2.85 -5.64
C PRO A 65 17.94 2.12 -6.94
N ALA A 66 18.08 2.86 -8.04
CA ALA A 66 18.29 2.27 -9.38
C ALA A 66 19.77 1.95 -9.69
N GLU A 67 20.69 2.51 -8.92
CA GLU A 67 22.14 2.34 -9.07
C GLU A 67 22.74 1.14 -8.32
#